data_AF-A0A291M4P0-F1
#
_entry.id   AF-A0A291M4P0-F1
#
_cell.length_a   1.000
_cell.length_b   1.000
_cell.length_c   1.000
_cell.angle_alpha   90.00
_cell.angle_beta   90.00
_cell.angle_gamma   90.00
#
_symmetry.space_group_name_H-M   'P 1'
#
loop_
_entity.id
_entity.type
_entity.pdbx_description
1 polymer ?
#
loop_
_entity_poly.entity_id
_entity_poly.type
_entity_poly.pdbx_seq_one_letter_code
_entity_poly.pdbx_strand_id
1 'polypeptide(L)'
;MRALLALSRGIDAVTRVVGQAAAWLILVAVLVSAGNAVIRKAFNMSSNSWLELQWYLFGAVFMLCAAWALQRNAHVRIDVVTAHLRARTRAWIDLICHVLFLAPFVLLMTWLSWPFFMRSLASGESSSNAGGLILWPAKGLVLLGFIVLIVQTVSEIIKRVAHLTGHLPMPAADTGHTGGAAAADGEIAHNA
;
A
#
# COMPACT_ATOMS: atom_id res chain seq x y z
N MET A 1 -5.07 -24.97 12.00
CA MET A 1 -5.58 -23.58 11.89
C MET A 1 -4.92 -22.57 12.83
N ARG A 2 -4.73 -22.88 14.12
CA ARG A 2 -4.10 -21.96 15.09
C ARG A 2 -2.71 -21.44 14.66
N ALA A 3 -1.84 -22.30 14.15
CA ALA A 3 -0.51 -21.91 13.66
C ALA A 3 -0.56 -20.94 12.45
N LEU A 4 -1.46 -21.19 11.49
CA LEU A 4 -1.65 -20.32 10.33
C LEU A 4 -2.16 -18.92 10.72
N LEU A 5 -3.09 -18.87 11.68
CA LEU A 5 -3.57 -17.59 12.23
C LEU A 5 -2.49 -16.86 13.03
N ALA A 6 -1.61 -17.59 13.74
CA ALA A 6 -0.46 -16.99 14.41
C ALA A 6 0.53 -16.38 13.40
N LEU A 7 0.83 -17.10 12.32
CA LEU A 7 1.63 -16.60 11.20
C LEU A 7 1.01 -15.34 10.58
N SER A 8 -0.28 -15.37 10.26
CA SER A 8 -1.01 -14.21 9.70
C SER A 8 -0.93 -13.00 10.62
N ARG A 9 -1.08 -13.17 11.94
CA ARG A 9 -0.93 -12.05 12.90
C ARG A 9 0.49 -11.49 12.94
N GLY A 10 1.51 -12.34 12.83
CA GLY A 10 2.89 -11.91 12.74
C GLY A 10 3.16 -11.09 11.48
N ILE A 11 2.72 -11.59 10.33
CA ILE A 11 2.76 -10.87 9.05
C ILE A 11 2.04 -9.51 9.19
N ASP A 12 0.85 -9.52 9.77
CA ASP A 12 0.05 -8.33 9.92
C ASP A 12 0.74 -7.27 10.81
N ALA A 13 1.43 -7.69 11.87
CA ALA A 13 2.20 -6.78 12.70
C ALA A 13 3.37 -6.15 11.92
N VAL A 14 4.12 -6.95 11.16
CA VAL A 14 5.24 -6.46 10.34
C VAL A 14 4.76 -5.49 9.28
N THR A 15 3.74 -5.85 8.49
CA THR A 15 3.17 -4.99 7.45
C THR A 15 2.69 -3.66 8.02
N ARG A 16 2.09 -3.68 9.22
CA ARG A 16 1.64 -2.46 9.90
C ARG A 16 2.81 -1.54 10.26
N VAL A 17 3.86 -2.08 10.85
CA VAL A 17 5.05 -1.31 11.25
C VAL A 17 5.73 -0.73 10.01
N VAL A 18 5.92 -1.54 8.96
CA VAL A 18 6.54 -1.10 7.70
C VAL A 18 5.69 0.00 7.05
N GLY A 19 4.37 -0.16 6.97
CA GLY A 19 3.47 0.85 6.40
C GLY A 19 3.44 2.15 7.19
N GLN A 20 3.40 2.08 8.52
CA GLN A 20 3.44 3.26 9.39
C GLN A 20 4.77 4.00 9.31
N ALA A 21 5.89 3.27 9.25
CA ALA A 21 7.21 3.85 9.04
C ALA A 21 7.31 4.51 7.66
N ALA A 22 6.82 3.84 6.61
CA ALA A 22 6.79 4.38 5.26
C ALA A 22 5.92 5.63 5.13
N ALA A 23 4.84 5.75 5.91
CA ALA A 23 3.99 6.95 5.91
C ALA A 23 4.76 8.23 6.30
N TRP A 24 5.79 8.13 7.14
CA TRP A 24 6.65 9.28 7.47
C TRP A 24 7.47 9.79 6.29
N LEU A 25 7.70 8.97 5.27
CA LEU A 25 8.38 9.41 4.04
C LEU A 25 7.55 10.46 3.29
N ILE A 26 6.23 10.53 3.50
CA ILE A 26 5.39 11.62 2.98
C ILE A 26 5.82 12.95 3.59
N LEU A 27 6.01 13.01 4.91
CA LEU A 27 6.49 14.21 5.59
C LEU A 27 7.87 14.62 5.06
N VAL A 28 8.78 13.65 4.89
CA VAL A 28 10.10 13.89 4.30
C VAL A 28 9.97 14.45 2.88
N ALA A 29 9.10 13.87 2.04
CA ALA A 29 8.87 14.34 0.68
C ALA A 29 8.33 15.78 0.64
N VAL A 30 7.41 16.12 1.54
CA VAL A 30 6.88 17.49 1.69
C VAL A 30 7.98 18.47 2.11
N LEU A 31 8.83 18.10 3.08
CA LEU A 31 9.94 18.94 3.52
C LEU A 31 10.98 19.14 2.41
N VAL A 32 11.32 18.10 1.67
CA VAL A 32 12.22 18.18 0.50
C VAL A 32 11.61 19.08 -0.58
N SER A 33 10.30 18.99 -0.82
CA SER A 33 9.59 19.83 -1.79
C SER A 33 9.55 21.30 -1.38
N ALA A 34 9.18 21.59 -0.14
CA ALA A 34 9.17 22.93 0.41
C ALA A 34 10.59 23.54 0.40
N GLY A 35 11.60 22.77 0.84
CA GLY A 35 13.00 23.20 0.83
C GLY A 35 13.49 23.55 -0.58
N ASN A 36 13.22 22.68 -1.55
CA ASN A 36 13.59 22.94 -2.95
C ASN A 36 12.87 24.18 -3.50
N ALA A 37 11.60 24.39 -3.16
CA ALA A 37 10.84 25.58 -3.58
C ALA A 37 11.40 26.88 -2.98
N VAL A 38 11.76 26.86 -1.68
CA VAL A 38 12.38 28.01 -1.00
C VAL A 38 13.73 28.34 -1.61
N ILE A 39 14.59 27.35 -1.81
CA ILE A 39 15.93 27.56 -2.41
C ILE A 39 15.78 28.12 -3.83
N ARG A 40 14.88 27.56 -4.63
CA ARG A 40 14.60 28.05 -5.99
C ARG A 40 14.14 29.51 -5.97
N LYS A 41 13.28 29.89 -5.03
CA LYS A 41 12.74 31.26 -4.95
C LYS A 41 13.73 32.26 -4.38
N ALA A 42 14.51 31.88 -3.36
CA ALA A 42 15.42 32.76 -2.65
C ALA A 42 16.79 32.90 -3.34
N PHE A 43 17.30 31.82 -3.94
CA PHE A 43 18.66 31.76 -4.49
C PHE A 43 18.70 31.54 -6.01
N ASN A 44 17.55 31.42 -6.68
CA ASN A 44 17.43 31.14 -8.12
C ASN A 44 18.21 29.88 -8.57
N MET A 45 18.53 28.99 -7.63
CA MET A 45 19.21 27.72 -7.86
C MET A 45 18.20 26.59 -7.67
N SER A 46 18.14 25.66 -8.63
CA SER A 46 17.35 24.44 -8.50
C SER A 46 18.17 23.27 -9.01
N SER A 47 18.10 22.15 -8.29
CA SER A 47 18.75 20.90 -8.71
C SER A 47 17.71 19.86 -9.08
N ASN A 48 17.91 19.17 -10.21
CA ASN A 48 17.03 18.09 -10.66
C ASN A 48 17.11 16.87 -9.72
N SER A 49 18.22 16.68 -9.01
CA SER A 49 18.39 15.63 -8.01
C SER A 49 17.32 15.70 -6.91
N TRP A 50 16.97 16.92 -6.48
CA TRP A 50 15.97 17.13 -5.43
C TRP A 50 14.55 16.81 -5.90
N LEU A 51 14.27 17.02 -7.19
CA LEU A 51 13.01 16.62 -7.81
C LEU A 51 12.91 15.10 -7.97
N GLU A 52 13.99 14.45 -8.43
CA GLU A 52 14.03 12.99 -8.54
C GLU A 52 13.89 12.30 -7.18
N LEU A 53 14.53 12.85 -6.13
CA LEU A 53 14.38 12.33 -4.78
C LEU A 53 12.92 12.33 -4.31
N GLN A 54 12.14 13.35 -4.67
CA GLN A 54 10.70 13.38 -4.35
C GLN A 54 9.96 12.24 -5.04
N TRP A 55 10.29 11.93 -6.29
CA TRP A 55 9.67 10.83 -7.03
C TRP A 55 10.04 9.49 -6.39
N TYR A 56 11.27 9.35 -5.91
CA TYR A 56 11.74 8.15 -5.23
C TYR A 56 11.02 7.95 -3.90
N LEU A 57 10.89 9.03 -3.11
CA LEU A 57 10.16 9.01 -1.85
C LEU A 57 8.67 8.69 -2.07
N PHE A 58 8.04 9.29 -3.08
CA PHE A 58 6.65 9.01 -3.41
C PHE A 58 6.46 7.55 -3.87
N GLY A 59 7.36 7.04 -4.72
CA GLY A 59 7.39 5.65 -5.12
C GLY A 59 7.59 4.70 -3.92
N ALA A 60 8.48 5.05 -2.99
CA ALA A 60 8.71 4.30 -1.76
C ALA A 60 7.43 4.18 -0.92
N VAL A 61 6.76 5.31 -0.70
CA VAL A 61 5.48 5.36 0.03
C VAL A 61 4.46 4.45 -0.65
N PHE A 62 4.23 4.60 -1.94
CA PHE A 62 3.23 3.80 -2.66
C PHE A 62 3.53 2.31 -2.59
N MET A 63 4.78 1.91 -2.84
CA MET A 63 5.17 0.51 -2.89
C MET A 63 5.13 -0.16 -1.51
N LEU A 64 5.57 0.53 -0.45
CA LEU A 64 5.58 -0.01 0.91
C LEU A 64 4.20 0.06 1.58
N CYS A 65 3.42 1.10 1.32
CA CYS A 65 2.08 1.25 1.88
C CYS A 65 1.03 0.40 1.12
N ALA A 66 1.30 -0.10 -0.08
CA ALA A 66 0.37 -0.96 -0.81
C ALA A 66 -0.06 -2.19 0.00
N ALA A 67 0.89 -2.87 0.64
CA ALA A 67 0.59 -4.01 1.51
C ALA A 67 -0.20 -3.59 2.75
N TRP A 68 0.08 -2.43 3.31
CA TRP A 68 -0.65 -1.90 4.46
C TRP A 68 -2.09 -1.48 4.09
N ALA A 69 -2.29 -0.95 2.89
CA ALA A 69 -3.61 -0.66 2.34
C ALA A 69 -4.41 -1.96 2.13
N LEU A 70 -3.77 -3.01 1.59
CA LEU A 70 -4.37 -4.33 1.44
C LEU A 70 -4.80 -4.91 2.79
N GLN A 71 -3.92 -4.85 3.79
CA GLN A 71 -4.23 -5.27 5.16
C GLN A 71 -5.48 -4.59 5.72
N ARG A 72 -5.64 -3.29 5.46
CA ARG A 72 -6.76 -2.48 5.94
C ARG A 72 -8.01 -2.57 5.06
N ASN A 73 -7.99 -3.38 4.01
CA ASN A 73 -9.03 -3.42 2.98
C ASN A 73 -9.36 -2.04 2.39
N ALA A 74 -8.36 -1.15 2.33
CA ALA A 74 -8.52 0.23 1.84
C ALA A 74 -8.45 0.35 0.30
N HIS A 75 -8.28 -0.77 -0.42
CA HIS A 75 -8.43 -0.74 -1.88
C HIS A 75 -9.89 -0.48 -2.24
N VAL A 76 -10.09 0.39 -3.24
CA VAL A 76 -11.42 0.71 -3.76
C VAL A 76 -12.11 -0.58 -4.18
N ARG A 77 -13.19 -0.91 -3.48
CA ARG A 77 -14.07 -2.03 -3.80
C ARG A 77 -15.31 -1.48 -4.48
N ILE A 78 -15.98 -2.33 -5.26
CA ILE A 78 -17.25 -1.97 -5.85
C ILE A 78 -18.31 -2.11 -4.74
N ASP A 79 -18.50 -1.03 -3.99
CA ASP A 79 -19.34 -1.04 -2.79
C ASP A 79 -20.81 -1.35 -3.10
N VAL A 80 -21.33 -0.87 -4.24
CA VAL A 80 -22.70 -1.16 -4.72
C VAL A 80 -22.94 -2.66 -4.92
N VAL A 81 -21.98 -3.38 -5.51
CA VAL A 81 -22.12 -4.82 -5.75
C VAL A 81 -21.97 -5.58 -4.44
N THR A 82 -21.07 -5.13 -3.58
CA THR A 82 -20.72 -5.84 -2.35
C THR A 82 -21.79 -5.70 -1.26
N ALA A 83 -22.53 -4.58 -1.23
CA ALA A 83 -23.60 -4.32 -0.27
C ALA A 83 -24.76 -5.34 -0.33
N HIS A 84 -25.00 -5.93 -1.50
CA HIS A 84 -26.10 -6.87 -1.72
C HIS A 84 -25.69 -8.34 -1.51
N LEU A 85 -24.40 -8.62 -1.26
CA LEU A 85 -23.88 -9.97 -1.16
C LEU A 85 -23.85 -10.48 0.28
N ARG A 86 -24.18 -11.76 0.47
CA ARG A 86 -24.00 -12.45 1.76
C ARG A 86 -22.52 -12.45 2.15
N ALA A 87 -22.22 -12.33 3.44
CA ALA A 87 -20.84 -12.30 3.95
C ALA A 87 -19.98 -13.50 3.49
N ARG A 88 -20.59 -14.68 3.39
CA ARG A 88 -19.92 -15.90 2.90
C ARG A 88 -19.57 -15.82 1.40
N THR A 89 -20.45 -15.23 0.59
CA THR A 89 -20.21 -15.02 -0.85
C THR A 89 -19.10 -13.98 -1.06
N ARG A 90 -19.11 -12.89 -0.28
CA ARG A 90 -18.04 -11.89 -0.29
C ARG A 90 -16.67 -12.51 0.04
N ALA A 91 -16.61 -13.35 1.07
CA ALA A 91 -15.38 -14.05 1.45
C ALA A 91 -14.85 -15.00 0.36
N TRP A 92 -15.75 -15.68 -0.37
CA TRP A 92 -15.40 -16.52 -1.52
C TRP A 92 -14.86 -15.71 -2.68
N ILE A 93 -15.54 -14.61 -3.04
CA ILE A 93 -15.09 -13.71 -4.12
C ILE A 93 -13.72 -13.15 -3.78
N ASP A 94 -13.53 -12.65 -2.55
CA ASP A 94 -12.24 -12.16 -2.09
C ASP A 94 -11.17 -13.24 -2.21
N LEU A 95 -11.43 -14.46 -1.73
CA LEU A 95 -10.46 -15.55 -1.81
C LEU A 95 -10.06 -15.86 -3.27
N ILE A 96 -11.03 -15.95 -4.17
CA ILE A 96 -10.78 -16.20 -5.60
C ILE A 96 -9.98 -15.04 -6.20
N CYS A 97 -10.35 -13.80 -5.90
CA CYS A 97 -9.62 -12.62 -6.37
C CYS A 97 -8.16 -12.61 -5.90
N HIS A 98 -7.92 -12.95 -4.63
CA HIS A 98 -6.56 -13.00 -4.09
C HIS A 98 -5.73 -14.13 -4.71
N VAL A 99 -6.32 -15.31 -4.92
CA VAL A 99 -5.60 -16.48 -5.43
C VAL A 99 -5.38 -16.41 -6.94
N LEU A 100 -6.39 -15.99 -7.71
CA LEU A 100 -6.37 -16.06 -9.17
C LEU A 100 -5.82 -14.79 -9.83
N PHE A 101 -5.93 -13.63 -9.17
CA PHE A 101 -5.49 -12.36 -9.76
C PHE A 101 -4.34 -11.77 -8.97
N LEU A 102 -4.51 -11.53 -7.66
CA LEU A 102 -3.50 -10.82 -6.88
C LEU A 102 -2.21 -11.62 -6.76
N ALA A 103 -2.27 -12.87 -6.27
CA ALA A 103 -1.11 -13.73 -6.07
C ALA A 103 -0.25 -13.92 -7.33
N PRO A 104 -0.79 -14.33 -8.50
CA PRO A 104 0.02 -14.47 -9.70
C PRO A 104 0.56 -13.13 -10.19
N PHE A 105 -0.20 -12.04 -10.06
CA PHE A 105 0.28 -10.70 -10.40
C PHE A 105 1.50 -10.30 -9.56
N VAL A 106 1.41 -10.40 -8.24
CA VAL A 106 2.52 -9.98 -7.36
C VAL A 106 3.74 -10.88 -7.48
N LEU A 107 3.55 -12.17 -7.75
CA LEU A 107 4.65 -13.11 -8.01
C LEU A 107 5.34 -12.79 -9.34
N LEU A 108 4.56 -12.57 -10.41
CA LEU A 108 5.08 -12.19 -11.72
C LEU A 108 5.85 -10.86 -11.65
N MET A 109 5.28 -9.85 -10.98
CA MET A 109 5.93 -8.55 -10.81
C MET A 109 7.22 -8.64 -10.01
N THR A 110 7.25 -9.46 -8.95
CA THR A 110 8.48 -9.71 -8.18
C THR A 110 9.53 -10.40 -9.05
N TRP A 111 9.13 -11.40 -9.83
CA TRP A 111 10.04 -12.14 -10.72
C TRP A 111 10.63 -11.25 -11.82
N LEU A 112 9.85 -10.35 -12.40
CA LEU A 112 10.35 -9.36 -13.39
C LEU A 112 11.20 -8.26 -12.73
N SER A 113 10.83 -7.82 -11.53
CA SER A 113 11.54 -6.75 -10.81
C SER A 113 12.92 -7.19 -10.33
N TRP A 114 13.12 -8.47 -10.03
CA TRP A 114 14.41 -9.01 -9.57
C TRP A 114 15.57 -8.77 -10.56
N PRO A 115 15.54 -9.25 -11.82
CA PRO A 115 16.61 -8.99 -12.78
C PRO A 115 16.68 -7.51 -13.19
N PHE A 116 15.59 -6.76 -13.07
CA PHE A 116 15.59 -5.32 -13.33
C PHE A 116 16.38 -4.56 -12.26
N PHE A 117 16.20 -4.93 -10.99
CA PHE A 117 16.96 -4.40 -9.86
C PHE A 117 18.43 -4.82 -9.91
N MET A 118 18.71 -6.11 -10.07
CA MET A 118 20.08 -6.65 -10.12
C MET A 118 20.93 -6.01 -11.21
N ARG A 119 20.35 -5.80 -12.40
CA ARG A 119 21.07 -5.13 -13.51
C ARG A 119 21.45 -3.70 -13.14
N SER A 120 20.52 -2.93 -12.55
CA SER A 120 20.78 -1.55 -12.14
C SER A 120 21.78 -1.45 -10.99
N LEU A 121 21.76 -2.42 -10.07
CA LEU A 121 22.73 -2.51 -8.97
C LEU A 121 24.14 -2.82 -9.49
N ALA A 122 24.27 -3.74 -10.46
CA ALA A 122 25.56 -4.11 -11.03
C ALA A 122 26.13 -3.04 -11.97
N SER A 123 25.29 -2.34 -12.73
CA SER A 123 25.74 -1.31 -13.67
C SER A 123 25.95 0.07 -13.05
N GLY A 124 25.46 0.31 -11.83
CA GLY A 124 25.51 1.64 -11.21
C GLY A 124 24.72 2.70 -11.99
N GLU A 125 23.64 2.27 -12.64
CA GLU A 125 22.84 3.12 -13.54
C GLU A 125 22.39 4.41 -12.86
N SER A 126 22.64 5.54 -13.51
CA SER A 126 22.24 6.88 -13.05
C SER A 126 21.21 7.48 -14.00
N SER A 127 20.31 8.31 -13.45
CA SER A 127 19.32 9.02 -14.24
C SER A 127 19.99 9.89 -15.33
N SER A 128 19.34 9.96 -16.49
CA SER A 128 19.79 10.75 -17.65
C SER A 128 19.62 12.25 -17.47
N ASN A 129 18.96 12.70 -16.38
CA ASN A 129 18.84 14.12 -16.07
C ASN A 129 20.17 14.68 -15.56
N ALA A 130 20.38 15.98 -15.79
CA ALA A 130 21.55 16.69 -15.25
C ALA A 130 21.58 16.61 -13.70
N GLY A 131 22.59 15.96 -13.14
CA GLY A 131 22.68 15.68 -11.70
C GLY A 131 21.76 14.55 -11.21
N GLY A 132 21.34 13.65 -12.10
CA GLY A 132 20.42 12.55 -11.80
C GLY A 132 20.90 11.62 -10.68
N LEU A 133 19.97 11.05 -9.92
CA LEU A 133 20.26 10.08 -8.87
C LEU A 133 20.55 8.70 -9.46
N ILE A 134 21.26 7.90 -8.66
CA ILE A 134 21.45 6.48 -8.91
C ILE A 134 20.08 5.79 -8.85
N LEU A 135 19.75 4.95 -9.84
CA LEU A 135 18.42 4.37 -10.03
C LEU A 135 18.13 3.12 -9.18
N TRP A 136 19.16 2.40 -8.74
CA TRP A 136 18.97 1.14 -8.01
C TRP A 136 18.11 1.28 -6.75
N PRO A 137 18.14 2.37 -5.94
CA PRO A 137 17.30 2.49 -4.76
C PRO A 137 15.81 2.49 -5.10
N ALA A 138 15.40 3.23 -6.13
CA ALA A 138 14.01 3.25 -6.58
C ALA A 138 13.56 1.87 -7.10
N LYS A 139 14.39 1.20 -7.91
CA LYS A 139 14.10 -0.15 -8.42
C LYS A 139 14.06 -1.18 -7.30
N GLY A 140 14.92 -1.04 -6.29
CA GLY A 140 14.94 -1.87 -5.09
C GLY A 140 13.70 -1.69 -4.23
N LEU A 141 13.20 -0.45 -4.08
CA LEU A 141 11.94 -0.15 -3.39
C LEU A 141 10.73 -0.80 -4.07
N VAL A 142 10.71 -0.80 -5.40
CA VAL A 142 9.67 -1.50 -6.17
C VAL A 142 9.70 -3.00 -5.87
N LEU A 143 10.87 -3.63 -5.95
CA LEU A 143 11.04 -5.05 -5.63
C LEU A 143 10.62 -5.35 -4.18
N LEU A 144 11.07 -4.54 -3.22
CA LEU A 144 10.74 -4.69 -1.81
C LEU A 144 9.23 -4.55 -1.57
N GLY A 145 8.57 -3.57 -2.18
CA GLY A 145 7.13 -3.39 -2.06
C GLY A 145 6.33 -4.60 -2.53
N PHE A 146 6.71 -5.20 -3.67
CA PHE A 146 6.07 -6.42 -4.15
C PHE A 146 6.33 -7.63 -3.24
N ILE A 147 7.53 -7.76 -2.67
CA ILE A 147 7.84 -8.81 -1.68
C ILE A 147 6.94 -8.67 -0.45
N VAL A 148 6.83 -7.46 0.11
CA VAL A 148 5.95 -7.21 1.27
C VAL A 148 4.48 -7.48 0.91
N LEU A 149 4.06 -7.12 -0.30
CA LEU A 149 2.72 -7.37 -0.80
C LEU A 149 2.41 -8.87 -0.98
N ILE A 150 3.38 -9.68 -1.41
CA ILE A 150 3.26 -11.15 -1.45
C ILE A 150 2.98 -11.69 -0.04
N VAL A 151 3.80 -11.29 0.93
CA VAL A 151 3.68 -11.76 2.31
C VAL A 151 2.30 -11.37 2.88
N GLN A 152 1.85 -10.13 2.64
CA GLN A 152 0.52 -9.71 3.04
C GLN A 152 -0.59 -10.50 2.32
N THR A 153 -0.44 -10.77 1.02
CA THR A 153 -1.42 -11.56 0.24
C THR A 153 -1.62 -12.95 0.86
N VAL A 154 -0.54 -13.60 1.32
CA VAL A 154 -0.63 -14.88 2.04
C VAL A 154 -1.43 -14.74 3.34
N SER A 155 -1.17 -13.69 4.13
CA SER A 155 -1.95 -13.39 5.35
C SER A 155 -3.44 -13.19 5.04
N GLU A 156 -3.75 -12.43 3.99
CA GLU A 156 -5.13 -12.19 3.57
C GLU A 156 -5.83 -13.50 3.17
N ILE A 157 -5.18 -14.36 2.38
CA ILE A 157 -5.72 -15.67 1.97
C ILE A 157 -6.02 -16.55 3.19
N ILE A 158 -5.08 -16.65 4.14
CA ILE A 158 -5.27 -17.43 5.38
C ILE A 158 -6.51 -16.95 6.14
N LYS A 159 -6.70 -15.63 6.27
CA LYS A 159 -7.86 -15.04 6.94
C LYS A 159 -9.17 -15.38 6.22
N ARG A 160 -9.23 -15.34 4.87
CA ARG A 160 -10.46 -15.69 4.13
C ARG A 160 -10.81 -17.17 4.31
N VAL A 161 -9.82 -18.05 4.25
CA VAL A 161 -10.01 -19.49 4.53
C VAL A 161 -10.52 -19.71 5.96
N ALA A 162 -10.02 -18.94 6.94
CA ALA A 162 -10.50 -18.99 8.32
C ALA A 162 -11.98 -18.61 8.48
N HIS A 163 -12.40 -17.55 7.79
CA HIS A 163 -13.81 -17.14 7.78
C HIS A 163 -14.70 -18.21 7.14
N LEU A 164 -14.28 -18.79 6.00
CA LEU A 164 -15.05 -19.81 5.29
C LEU A 164 -15.17 -21.14 6.05
N THR A 165 -14.16 -21.48 6.85
CA THR A 165 -14.13 -22.70 7.69
C THR A 165 -14.76 -22.51 9.08
N GLY A 166 -15.25 -21.30 9.40
CA GLY A 166 -15.92 -21.01 10.68
C GLY A 166 -14.98 -20.82 11.88
N HIS A 167 -13.67 -20.71 11.65
CA HIS A 167 -12.69 -20.47 12.72
C HIS A 167 -12.58 -19.00 13.12
N LEU A 168 -13.08 -18.09 12.27
CA LEU A 168 -13.23 -16.67 12.56
C LEU A 168 -14.68 -16.24 12.27
N PRO A 169 -15.27 -15.35 13.09
CA PRO A 169 -16.56 -14.74 12.78
C PRO A 169 -16.52 -14.08 11.41
N MET A 170 -17.60 -14.14 10.64
CA MET A 170 -17.66 -13.46 9.35
C MET A 170 -17.48 -11.95 9.57
N PRO A 171 -16.68 -11.26 8.73
CA PRO A 171 -16.58 -9.81 8.81
C PRO A 171 -17.97 -9.20 8.68
N ALA A 172 -18.33 -8.26 9.56
CA ALA A 172 -19.54 -7.48 9.40
C ALA A 172 -19.54 -6.83 8.01
N ALA A 173 -20.71 -6.72 7.37
CA ALA A 173 -20.83 -5.89 6.19
C ALA A 173 -20.28 -4.50 6.54
N ASP A 174 -19.35 -4.01 5.72
CA ASP A 174 -18.79 -2.68 5.91
C ASP A 174 -19.96 -1.72 5.70
N THR A 175 -20.54 -1.23 6.80
CA THR A 175 -21.60 -0.22 6.75
C THR A 175 -20.89 1.06 6.38
N GLY A 176 -20.68 1.24 5.08
CA GLY A 176 -19.99 2.38 4.52
C GLY A 176 -20.49 3.66 5.19
N HIS A 177 -19.57 4.33 5.88
CA HIS A 177 -19.59 5.77 6.13
C HIS A 177 -20.95 6.42 6.49
N THR A 178 -21.75 5.81 7.35
CA THR A 178 -22.89 6.49 8.01
C THR A 178 -22.49 7.13 9.36
N GLY A 179 -21.19 7.39 9.56
CA GLY A 179 -20.69 8.11 10.73
C GLY A 179 -20.47 9.61 10.55
N GLY A 180 -20.53 10.13 9.31
CA GLY A 180 -20.25 11.54 9.02
C GLY A 180 -21.47 12.43 8.79
N ALA A 181 -22.60 11.87 8.32
CA ALA A 181 -23.79 12.65 7.98
C ALA A 181 -24.76 12.85 9.16
N ALA A 182 -24.85 11.89 10.07
CA ALA A 182 -25.79 11.96 11.20
C ALA A 182 -25.41 12.98 12.28
N ALA A 183 -24.15 13.45 12.31
CA ALA A 183 -23.70 14.49 13.23
C ALA A 183 -24.02 15.92 12.71
N ALA A 184 -24.16 16.11 11.40
CA ALA A 184 -24.45 17.43 10.81
C ALA A 184 -25.94 17.80 10.88
N ASP A 185 -26.83 16.82 10.77
CA ASP A 185 -28.29 17.07 10.79
C ASP A 185 -28.84 17.33 12.21
N GLY A 186 -28.13 16.88 13.26
CA GLY A 186 -28.51 17.15 14.66
C GLY A 186 -28.16 18.57 15.14
N GLU A 187 -27.18 19.23 14.52
CA GLU A 187 -26.70 20.55 14.93
C GLU A 187 -27.48 21.69 14.25
N ILE A 188 -28.07 21.45 13.08
CA ILE A 188 -28.92 22.43 12.37
C ILE A 188 -30.35 22.48 12.96
N ALA A 189 -30.87 21.37 13.48
CA ALA A 189 -32.21 21.32 14.05
C ALA A 189 -32.34 21.96 15.46
N HIS A 190 -31.21 22.24 16.14
CA HIS A 190 -31.22 22.88 17.46
C HIS A 190 -31.08 24.41 17.40
N ASN A 191 -30.69 24.96 16.25
CA ASN A 191 -30.42 26.39 16.05
C ASN A 191 -31.39 27.07 15.05
N ALA A 192 -32.54 26.44 14.76
CA ALA A 192 -33.59 26.98 13.89
C ALA A 192 -34.89 27.21 14.67
#